data_AF-A0A382ZRW2-F1
#
_entry.id   AF-A0A382ZRW2-F1
#
_cell.length_a   1.000
_cell.length_b   1.000
_cell.length_c   1.000
_cell.angle_alpha   90.00
_cell.angle_beta   90.00
_cell.angle_gamma   90.00
#
_symmetry.space_group_name_H-M   'P 1'
#
loop_
_entity.id
_entity.type
_entity.pdbx_description
1 polymer ?
#
loop_
_entity_poly.entity_id
_entity_poly.type
_entity_poly.pdbx_seq_one_letter_code
_entity_poly.pdbx_strand_id
1 'polypeptide(L)'
;MALSTLKQIPVRKQWPDEAKDFTPWLASKNGLALLSETLGMELELEDTEVWVGNYRADIVAKDTLTNEYVVIENQLTATNHDHIGKLFTYSASFGATTLVWTAERLREEHRQAIDWFNDITTDNIDFYGIEIELFQIGNSEYAPHL
;
A
#
# COMPACT_ATOMS: atom_id res chain seq x y z
N MET A 1 -35.50 12.41 9.61
CA MET A 1 -34.61 11.74 8.63
C MET A 1 -34.13 10.45 9.26
N ALA A 2 -34.06 9.36 8.49
CA ALA A 2 -33.48 8.10 8.97
C ALA A 2 -31.96 8.14 8.78
N LEU A 3 -31.20 7.70 9.79
CA LEU A 3 -29.75 7.57 9.74
C LEU A 3 -29.38 6.09 9.72
N SER A 4 -28.34 5.74 8.98
CA SER A 4 -27.76 4.39 8.93
C SER A 4 -26.49 4.31 9.77
N THR A 5 -26.09 3.10 10.14
CA THR A 5 -24.88 2.84 10.94
C THR A 5 -23.70 2.50 10.04
N LEU A 6 -22.55 3.14 10.29
CA LEU A 6 -21.25 2.79 9.72
C LEU A 6 -20.73 1.52 10.40
N LYS A 7 -20.24 0.56 9.62
CA LYS A 7 -19.64 -0.68 10.12
C LYS A 7 -18.31 -0.92 9.43
N GLN A 8 -17.32 -1.33 10.20
CA GLN A 8 -16.09 -1.89 9.66
C GLN A 8 -16.34 -3.34 9.25
N ILE A 9 -15.84 -3.69 8.08
CA ILE A 9 -15.97 -4.99 7.42
C ILE A 9 -14.57 -5.58 7.32
N PRO A 10 -14.39 -6.90 7.57
CA PRO A 10 -13.11 -7.55 7.31
C PRO A 10 -12.73 -7.39 5.83
N VAL A 11 -11.51 -6.91 5.54
CA VAL A 11 -11.03 -6.65 4.17
C VAL A 11 -11.13 -7.88 3.26
N ARG A 12 -10.95 -9.08 3.84
CA ARG A 12 -11.09 -10.38 3.15
C ARG A 12 -12.51 -10.72 2.69
N LYS A 13 -13.53 -9.95 3.07
CA LYS A 13 -14.87 -10.08 2.46
C LYS A 13 -14.90 -9.57 1.02
N GLN A 14 -14.11 -8.54 0.70
CA GLN A 14 -14.00 -8.01 -0.65
C GLN A 14 -12.82 -8.61 -1.39
N TRP A 15 -11.69 -8.83 -0.70
CA TRP A 15 -10.48 -9.39 -1.28
C TRP A 15 -10.07 -10.69 -0.57
N PRO A 16 -10.67 -11.83 -0.92
CA PRO A 16 -10.33 -13.11 -0.28
C PRO A 16 -8.84 -13.48 -0.38
N ASP A 17 -8.22 -13.22 -1.53
CA ASP A 17 -6.82 -13.52 -1.86
C ASP A 17 -6.07 -12.23 -2.24
N GLU A 18 -4.84 -12.11 -1.72
CA GLU A 18 -4.04 -10.90 -1.88
C GLU A 18 -3.60 -10.71 -3.33
N ALA A 19 -2.93 -11.72 -3.91
CA ALA A 19 -2.40 -11.64 -5.27
C ALA A 19 -3.50 -11.63 -6.33
N LYS A 20 -4.64 -12.27 -6.08
CA LYS A 20 -5.72 -12.40 -7.08
C LYS A 20 -6.79 -11.31 -6.98
N ASP A 21 -7.01 -10.75 -5.79
CA ASP A 21 -8.09 -9.79 -5.57
C ASP A 21 -7.55 -8.42 -5.14
N PHE A 22 -6.65 -8.36 -4.15
CA PHE A 22 -6.20 -7.08 -3.58
C PHE A 22 -5.15 -6.37 -4.43
N THR A 23 -4.05 -7.03 -4.79
CA THR A 23 -2.98 -6.44 -5.64
C THR A 23 -3.56 -5.90 -6.95
N PRO A 24 -4.43 -6.63 -7.69
CA PRO A 24 -5.02 -6.10 -8.92
C PRO A 24 -5.97 -4.92 -8.69
N TRP A 25 -6.70 -4.90 -7.56
CA TRP A 25 -7.55 -3.76 -7.21
C TRP A 25 -6.71 -2.53 -6.82
N LEU A 26 -5.68 -2.71 -6.00
CA LEU A 26 -4.81 -1.62 -5.55
C LEU A 26 -4.04 -1.01 -6.74
N ALA A 27 -3.57 -1.84 -7.67
CA ALA A 27 -2.94 -1.41 -8.92
C ALA A 27 -3.93 -0.82 -9.95
N SER A 28 -5.25 -0.98 -9.74
CA SER A 28 -6.25 -0.41 -10.64
C SER A 28 -6.28 1.11 -10.55
N LYS A 29 -6.89 1.77 -11.55
CA LYS A 29 -7.09 3.22 -11.55
C LYS A 29 -7.74 3.73 -10.26
N ASN A 30 -8.69 2.99 -9.70
CA ASN A 30 -9.40 3.42 -8.49
C ASN A 30 -8.54 3.22 -7.22
N GLY A 31 -7.79 2.12 -7.15
CA GLY A 31 -6.89 1.83 -6.03
C GLY A 31 -5.74 2.81 -5.97
N LEU A 32 -5.05 3.04 -7.09
CA LEU A 32 -3.96 4.01 -7.18
C LEU A 32 -4.45 5.45 -6.98
N ALA A 33 -5.65 5.79 -7.43
CA ALA A 33 -6.21 7.12 -7.14
C ALA A 33 -6.45 7.33 -5.64
N LEU A 34 -6.97 6.32 -4.92
CA LEU A 34 -7.14 6.39 -3.47
C LEU A 34 -5.79 6.50 -2.75
N LEU A 35 -4.80 5.72 -3.17
CA LEU A 35 -3.46 5.76 -2.61
C LEU A 35 -2.77 7.10 -2.88
N SER A 36 -2.94 7.65 -4.09
CA SER A 36 -2.45 8.97 -4.49
C SER A 36 -3.01 10.08 -3.60
N GLU A 37 -4.32 10.07 -3.35
CA GLU A 37 -4.97 11.02 -2.44
C GLU A 37 -4.44 10.89 -1.00
N THR A 38 -4.26 9.66 -0.53
CA THR A 38 -3.77 9.36 0.82
C THR A 38 -2.34 9.85 1.04
N LEU A 39 -1.47 9.64 0.05
CA LEU A 39 -0.07 10.03 0.09
C LEU A 39 0.17 11.50 -0.30
N GLY A 40 -0.80 12.15 -0.95
CA GLY A 40 -0.61 13.48 -1.51
C GLY A 40 0.34 13.51 -2.71
N MET A 41 0.40 12.43 -3.49
CA MET A 41 1.29 12.27 -4.65
C MET A 41 0.52 11.74 -5.88
N GLU A 42 1.00 11.98 -7.10
CA GLU A 42 0.32 11.51 -8.31
C GLU A 42 0.91 10.18 -8.81
N LEU A 43 0.26 9.05 -8.51
CA LEU A 43 0.76 7.73 -8.90
C LEU A 43 0.28 7.28 -10.27
N GLU A 44 1.21 6.84 -11.11
CA GLU A 44 0.96 6.08 -12.34
C GLU A 44 1.53 4.66 -12.22
N LEU A 45 0.74 3.65 -12.60
CA LEU A 45 1.19 2.25 -12.60
C LEU A 45 2.29 2.05 -13.65
N GLU A 46 3.43 1.52 -13.22
CA GLU A 46 4.44 1.01 -14.15
C GLU A 46 4.12 -0.44 -14.51
N ASP A 47 4.09 -1.33 -13.50
CA ASP A 47 3.74 -2.74 -13.67
C ASP A 47 3.45 -3.41 -12.32
N THR A 48 2.92 -4.63 -12.36
CA THR A 48 2.67 -5.50 -11.19
C THR A 48 3.50 -6.77 -11.29
N GLU A 49 3.80 -7.43 -10.18
CA GLU A 49 4.55 -8.70 -10.15
C GLU A 49 5.94 -8.59 -10.83
N VAL A 50 6.61 -7.45 -10.62
CA VAL A 50 7.84 -7.09 -11.35
C VAL A 50 9.03 -7.85 -10.81
N TRP A 51 9.76 -8.52 -11.70
CA TRP A 51 10.90 -9.35 -11.31
C TRP A 51 12.06 -8.55 -10.70
N VAL A 52 12.48 -8.98 -9.51
CA VAL A 52 13.69 -8.54 -8.81
C VAL A 52 14.54 -9.78 -8.51
N GLY A 53 15.45 -10.11 -9.43
CA GLY A 53 16.19 -11.37 -9.39
C GLY A 53 15.26 -12.57 -9.48
N ASN A 54 15.19 -13.36 -8.40
CA ASN A 54 14.29 -14.54 -8.30
C ASN A 54 12.95 -14.24 -7.60
N TYR A 55 12.74 -13.00 -7.18
CA TYR A 55 11.55 -12.55 -6.46
C TYR A 55 10.75 -11.56 -7.31
N ARG A 56 9.58 -11.13 -6.79
CA ARG A 56 8.70 -10.19 -7.47
C ARG A 56 8.21 -9.13 -6.50
N ALA A 57 8.28 -7.88 -6.93
CA ALA A 57 7.61 -6.76 -6.27
C ALA A 57 6.13 -6.76 -6.63
N ASP A 58 5.25 -6.53 -5.65
CA ASP A 58 3.80 -6.59 -5.86
C ASP A 58 3.37 -5.54 -6.90
N ILE A 59 3.71 -4.27 -6.64
CA ILE A 59 3.36 -3.14 -7.50
C ILE A 59 4.55 -2.17 -7.57
N VAL A 60 4.88 -1.75 -8.79
CA VAL A 60 5.79 -0.63 -9.05
C VAL A 60 5.00 0.46 -9.75
N ALA A 61 5.14 1.68 -9.25
CA ALA A 61 4.53 2.89 -9.79
C ALA A 61 5.58 3.99 -9.98
N LYS A 62 5.17 5.11 -10.56
CA LYS A 62 5.91 6.36 -10.54
C LYS A 62 5.07 7.49 -10.00
N ASP A 63 5.73 8.43 -9.34
CA ASP A 63 5.19 9.78 -9.17
C ASP A 63 5.31 10.52 -10.50
N THR A 64 4.20 10.97 -11.08
CA THR A 64 4.18 11.68 -12.36
C THR A 64 4.84 13.05 -12.30
N LEU A 65 4.94 13.66 -11.11
CA LEU A 65 5.52 14.99 -10.93
C LEU A 65 7.04 14.96 -10.92
N THR A 66 7.63 13.95 -10.29
CA THR A 66 9.09 13.78 -10.15
C THR A 66 9.67 12.75 -11.11
N ASN A 67 8.82 11.88 -11.67
CA ASN A 67 9.18 10.71 -12.45
C ASN A 67 10.07 9.72 -11.68
N GLU A 68 9.99 9.73 -10.35
CA GLU A 68 10.70 8.80 -9.47
C GLU A 68 9.87 7.54 -9.19
N TYR A 69 10.56 6.42 -8.93
CA TYR A 69 9.91 5.15 -8.66
C TYR A 69 9.32 5.09 -7.26
N VAL A 70 8.14 4.48 -7.19
CA VAL A 70 7.41 4.14 -5.97
C VAL A 70 7.23 2.63 -5.94
N VAL A 71 7.70 1.98 -4.87
CA VAL A 71 7.48 0.53 -4.68
C VAL A 71 6.44 0.35 -3.59
N ILE A 72 5.43 -0.46 -3.91
CA ILE A 72 4.30 -0.74 -3.02
C ILE A 72 4.27 -2.24 -2.76
N GLU A 73 4.43 -2.63 -1.51
CA GLU A 73 4.18 -4.00 -1.03
C GLU A 73 2.86 -4.01 -0.26
N ASN A 74 1.98 -4.98 -0.54
CA ASN A 74 0.63 -4.96 0.00
C ASN A 74 0.27 -6.28 0.69
N GLN A 75 -0.36 -6.22 1.85
CA GLN A 75 -0.76 -7.43 2.57
C GLN A 75 -2.10 -7.36 3.31
N LEU A 76 -2.92 -8.42 3.20
CA LEU A 76 -4.21 -8.54 3.88
C LEU A 76 -4.10 -9.22 5.25
N THR A 77 -3.03 -8.92 5.98
CA THR A 77 -2.78 -9.37 7.35
C THR A 77 -2.02 -8.28 8.13
N ALA A 78 -1.75 -8.53 9.41
CA ALA A 78 -0.82 -7.70 10.16
C ALA A 78 0.60 -7.77 9.57
N THR A 79 1.28 -6.62 9.51
CA THR A 79 2.67 -6.48 9.03
C THR A 79 3.61 -7.54 9.60
N ASN A 80 4.58 -7.98 8.79
CA ASN A 80 5.55 -9.03 9.13
C ASN A 80 6.95 -8.72 8.54
N HIS A 81 7.98 -9.40 9.05
CA HIS A 81 9.36 -9.18 8.62
C HIS A 81 9.66 -9.60 7.18
N ASP A 82 8.85 -10.47 6.58
CA ASP A 82 9.03 -10.89 5.18
C ASP A 82 8.75 -9.71 4.24
N HIS A 83 7.60 -9.05 4.40
CA HIS A 83 7.19 -7.96 3.51
C HIS A 83 8.03 -6.70 3.69
N ILE A 84 8.44 -6.37 4.92
CA ILE A 84 9.34 -5.22 5.11
C ILE A 84 10.70 -5.46 4.44
N GLY A 85 11.24 -6.68 4.52
CA GLY A 85 12.50 -7.03 3.86
C GLY A 85 12.39 -6.97 2.33
N LYS A 86 11.28 -7.45 1.79
CA LYS A 86 10.94 -7.32 0.36
C LYS A 86 10.86 -5.86 -0.07
N LEU A 87 10.11 -5.03 0.65
CA LEU A 87 9.93 -3.62 0.37
C LEU A 87 11.28 -2.91 0.21
N PHE A 88 12.20 -3.08 1.17
CA PHE A 88 13.54 -2.53 1.07
C PHE A 88 14.34 -3.08 -0.12
N THR A 89 14.33 -4.39 -0.30
CA THR A 89 15.13 -5.06 -1.34
C THR A 89 14.70 -4.64 -2.74
N TYR A 90 13.39 -4.53 -2.96
CA TYR A 90 12.83 -4.15 -4.25
C TYR A 90 13.05 -2.68 -4.53
N SER A 91 12.85 -1.82 -3.53
CA SER A 91 13.09 -0.38 -3.64
C SER A 91 14.53 -0.06 -3.98
N ALA A 92 15.50 -0.75 -3.36
CA ALA A 92 16.91 -0.65 -3.73
C ALA A 92 17.18 -1.08 -5.18
N SER A 93 16.42 -2.05 -5.71
CA SER A 93 16.59 -2.55 -7.07
C SER A 93 16.06 -1.59 -8.14
N PHE A 94 15.00 -0.84 -7.83
CA PHE A 94 14.45 0.19 -8.71
C PHE A 94 15.05 1.58 -8.49
N GLY A 95 15.82 1.78 -7.40
CA GLY A 95 16.24 3.11 -6.98
C GLY A 95 15.03 3.98 -6.59
N ALA A 96 14.03 3.37 -5.97
CA ALA A 96 12.81 4.04 -5.56
C ALA A 96 13.08 5.05 -4.44
N THR A 97 12.41 6.20 -4.53
CA THR A 97 12.46 7.25 -3.51
C THR A 97 11.27 7.18 -2.58
N THR A 98 10.21 6.46 -2.95
CA THR A 98 9.06 6.24 -2.07
C THR A 98 8.80 4.75 -1.89
N LEU A 99 8.70 4.35 -0.63
CA LEU A 99 8.39 2.98 -0.22
C LEU A 99 7.05 2.98 0.51
N VAL A 100 6.11 2.19 0.01
CA VAL A 100 4.76 2.11 0.57
C VAL A 100 4.47 0.70 1.03
N TRP A 101 4.08 0.54 2.29
CA TRP A 101 3.62 -0.72 2.84
C TRP A 101 2.15 -0.63 3.25
N THR A 102 1.28 -1.23 2.45
CA THR A 102 -0.16 -1.30 2.78
C THR A 102 -0.48 -2.60 3.50
N ALA A 103 -1.12 -2.54 4.66
CA ALA A 103 -1.46 -3.73 5.44
C ALA A 103 -2.86 -3.64 6.09
N GLU A 104 -3.50 -4.76 6.44
CA GLU A 104 -4.72 -4.70 7.27
C GLU A 104 -4.44 -4.11 8.66
N ARG A 105 -3.21 -4.30 9.16
CA ARG A 105 -2.77 -3.73 10.44
C ARG A 105 -1.26 -3.52 10.50
N LEU A 106 -0.83 -2.33 10.87
CA LEU A 106 0.55 -2.02 11.22
C LEU A 106 0.83 -2.49 12.66
N ARG A 107 1.89 -3.28 12.83
CA ARG A 107 2.40 -3.62 14.16
C ARG A 107 3.22 -2.44 14.65
N GLU A 108 3.15 -2.19 15.95
CA GLU A 108 3.80 -1.04 16.56
C GLU A 108 5.32 -1.07 16.36
N GLU A 109 5.94 -2.25 16.35
CA GLU A 109 7.37 -2.42 16.08
C GLU A 109 7.74 -2.06 14.64
N HIS A 110 6.86 -2.32 13.67
CA HIS A 110 7.08 -1.93 12.28
C HIS A 110 6.82 -0.44 12.04
N ARG A 111 5.83 0.13 12.73
CA ARG A 111 5.60 1.58 12.75
C ARG A 111 6.84 2.32 13.27
N GLN A 112 7.37 1.89 14.42
CA GLN A 112 8.60 2.44 14.99
C GLN A 112 9.80 2.28 14.06
N ALA A 113 9.90 1.16 13.33
CA ALA A 113 10.95 0.97 12.35
C ALA A 113 10.82 1.98 11.19
N ILE A 114 9.62 2.17 10.64
CA ILE A 114 9.34 3.15 9.58
C ILE A 114 9.70 4.56 10.05
N ASP A 115 9.25 4.97 11.24
CA ASP A 115 9.59 6.27 11.83
C ASP A 115 11.11 6.44 11.93
N TRP A 116 11.80 5.41 12.47
CA TRP A 116 13.25 5.44 12.61
C TRP A 116 13.96 5.55 11.25
N PHE A 117 13.48 4.85 10.21
CA PHE A 117 14.05 4.97 8.87
C PHE A 117 13.88 6.39 8.30
N ASN A 118 12.69 6.98 8.43
CA ASN A 118 12.44 8.36 8.02
C ASN A 118 13.35 9.36 8.78
N ASP A 119 13.64 9.11 10.07
CA ASP A 119 14.51 9.99 10.87
C ASP A 119 15.99 9.95 10.46
N ILE A 120 16.47 8.81 9.94
CA ILE A 120 17.92 8.61 9.64
C ILE A 120 18.26 8.66 8.15
N THR A 121 17.26 8.63 7.28
CA THR A 121 17.45 8.65 5.83
C THR A 121 17.67 10.07 5.32
N THR A 122 17.93 10.21 4.03
CA THR A 122 18.02 11.52 3.36
C THR A 122 16.63 12.06 3.03
N ASP A 123 16.47 13.39 2.98
CA ASP A 123 15.20 14.10 2.74
C ASP A 123 14.46 13.75 1.43
N ASN A 124 15.02 12.86 0.61
CA ASN A 124 14.46 12.42 -0.68
C ASN A 124 14.04 10.94 -0.67
N ILE A 125 13.96 10.31 0.50
CA ILE A 125 13.46 8.94 0.63
C ILE A 125 12.36 8.91 1.69
N ASP A 126 11.16 8.55 1.29
CA ASP A 126 10.00 8.49 2.17
C ASP A 126 9.52 7.05 2.36
N PHE A 127 9.25 6.68 3.61
CA PHE A 127 8.67 5.41 4.00
C PHE A 127 7.28 5.61 4.57
N TYR A 128 6.29 4.94 3.97
CA TYR A 128 4.88 4.99 4.37
C TYR A 128 4.41 3.62 4.84
N GLY A 129 3.78 3.57 6.00
CA GLY A 129 2.95 2.45 6.44
C GLY A 129 1.49 2.88 6.40
N ILE A 130 0.64 2.13 5.70
CA ILE A 130 -0.77 2.48 5.49
C ILE A 130 -1.66 1.29 5.91
N GLU A 131 -2.72 1.58 6.65
CA GLU A 131 -3.71 0.57 7.02
C GLU A 131 -4.88 0.56 6.03
N ILE A 132 -5.15 -0.57 5.38
CA ILE A 132 -6.35 -0.74 4.56
C ILE A 132 -7.53 -1.16 5.44
N GLU A 133 -8.58 -0.35 5.40
CA GLU A 133 -9.86 -0.63 6.05
C GLU A 133 -10.97 -0.75 5.00
N LEU A 134 -12.05 -1.44 5.38
CA LEU A 134 -13.23 -1.59 4.55
C LEU A 134 -14.47 -1.26 5.38
N PHE A 135 -15.30 -0.35 4.90
CA PHE A 135 -16.47 0.12 5.60
C PHE A 135 -17.77 -0.12 4.81
N GLN A 136 -18.90 -0.08 5.50
CA GLN A 136 -20.23 -0.13 4.88
C GLN A 136 -21.23 0.71 5.68
N ILE A 137 -22.09 1.46 5.00
CA ILE A 137 -23.19 2.21 5.61
C ILE A 137 -24.51 1.60 5.18
N GLY A 138 -25.28 1.05 6.13
CA GLY A 138 -26.52 0.35 5.81
C GLY A 138 -26.28 -0.81 4.86
N ASN A 139 -26.84 -0.75 3.65
CA ASN A 139 -26.67 -1.74 2.58
C ASN A 139 -25.93 -1.15 1.36
N SER A 140 -25.10 -0.12 1.55
CA SER A 140 -24.26 0.43 0.48
C SER A 140 -23.27 -0.61 -0.03
N GLU A 141 -22.62 -0.31 -1.15
CA GLU A 141 -21.39 -0.99 -1.52
C GLU A 141 -20.32 -0.79 -0.44
N TYR A 142 -19.30 -1.66 -0.45
CA TYR A 142 -18.17 -1.54 0.46
C TYR A 142 -17.30 -0.34 0.07
N ALA A 143 -16.91 0.44 1.06
CA ALA A 143 -16.10 1.64 0.93
C ALA A 143 -14.68 1.35 1.46
N PRO A 144 -13.68 1.20 0.57
CA PRO A 144 -12.28 1.08 0.99
C PRO A 144 -11.77 2.42 1.53
N HIS A 145 -10.89 2.36 2.52
CA HIS A 145 -10.25 3.53 3.15
C HIS A 145 -8.79 3.20 3.45
N LEU A 146 -7.89 4.11 3.09
CA LEU A 146 -6.44 4.04 3.32
C LEU A 146 -6.02 5.18 4.26
#